data_AF-A0A359CXW0-F1
#
_entry.id   AF-A0A359CXW0-F1
#
_cell.length_a   1.000
_cell.length_b   1.000
_cell.length_c   1.000
_cell.angle_alpha   90.00
_cell.angle_beta   90.00
_cell.angle_gamma   90.00
#
_symmetry.space_group_name_H-M   'P 1'
#
loop_
_entity.id
_entity.type
_entity.pdbx_description
1 polymer ?
#
loop_
_entity_poly.entity_id
_entity_poly.type
_entity_poly.pdbx_seq_one_letter_code
_entity_poly.pdbx_strand_id
1 'polypeptide(L)'
;MEVRADIDFEKELWQAANELRGAVSENQYKDYVLSLLFLKHLSERYEMRRDELKKLTKDKKSPYFSVSEAAANVVLEDPDEYITANTYILPHEATWEYLRANAEQDDIKVRVDNAFQLVESAIEKFRPDLKGVLPPIFVKSQLTPRQTAGLINLFSNPKFSEKENPESDILGRIYEYYIGRFAMAEGSGAGQFFTPGSIVRLLVEMLEPYKGRIFDPACGSGGMFVQSLKFIKAHGGDKSDISIYGQERYEGTLRLCKMNLLLRNLSFDVRLGDSLLDDKFSDLNADFVIANPPFNVSLWHSDMLSDNDPRLLGPKDDFTTEGNANYMWIQTFWNHLSDKGTAGFVLANGAMTSNNRGEKSVRQHMIENNMFDCIVRMPDRLFLTTGIPAALFFLSKNRDGKDGIHRKRTNEILFIDASKLGEMASRKLRVFSDADVSRIAETYHSWRNKNGKYEDIPGFCKSATLNDVKVQDYKLTPGIYVGSEAVEDDGIPFEEKMLALKEQLFQQFEKSNDLQKTIIDNLKEF
;
A
#
# COMPACT_ATOMS: atom_id res chain seq x y z
N MET A 1 -27.34 -8.26 -5.27
CA MET A 1 -26.72 -8.25 -6.60
C MET A 1 -25.44 -9.05 -6.46
N GLU A 2 -25.33 -10.22 -7.11
CA GLU A 2 -24.11 -11.02 -7.04
C GLU A 2 -22.94 -10.19 -7.58
N VAL A 3 -21.92 -10.00 -6.74
CA VAL A 3 -20.64 -9.43 -7.16
C VAL A 3 -20.04 -10.43 -8.13
N ARG A 4 -20.17 -10.17 -9.44
CA ARG A 4 -19.46 -10.95 -10.46
C ARG A 4 -17.98 -10.78 -10.20
N ALA A 5 -17.34 -11.86 -9.76
CA ALA A 5 -15.90 -11.95 -9.63
C ALA A 5 -15.28 -11.89 -11.04
N ASP A 6 -15.00 -10.67 -11.51
CA ASP A 6 -14.30 -10.36 -12.75
C ASP A 6 -12.80 -10.69 -12.60
N ILE A 7 -12.45 -11.97 -12.41
CA ILE A 7 -11.11 -12.36 -11.93
C ILE A 7 -10.01 -12.41 -13.00
N ASP A 8 -10.29 -12.31 -14.30
CA ASP A 8 -9.22 -12.52 -15.31
C ASP A 8 -9.02 -11.40 -16.36
N PHE A 9 -9.84 -10.34 -16.38
CA PHE A 9 -9.70 -9.35 -17.45
C PHE A 9 -8.43 -8.50 -17.30
N GLU A 10 -7.99 -8.19 -16.07
CA GLU A 10 -6.76 -7.42 -15.85
C GLU A 10 -5.54 -8.18 -16.37
N LYS A 11 -5.57 -9.50 -16.26
CA LYS A 11 -4.50 -10.40 -16.73
C LYS A 11 -4.47 -10.49 -18.26
N GLU A 12 -5.63 -10.64 -18.90
CA GLU A 12 -5.76 -10.63 -20.36
C GLU A 12 -5.31 -9.28 -20.93
N LEU A 13 -5.78 -8.18 -20.35
CA LEU A 13 -5.41 -6.82 -20.75
C LEU A 13 -3.90 -6.59 -20.59
N TRP A 14 -3.34 -7.07 -19.47
CA TRP A 14 -1.90 -7.00 -19.22
C TRP A 14 -1.09 -7.75 -20.29
N GLN A 15 -1.52 -8.96 -20.66
CA GLN A 15 -0.84 -9.73 -21.71
C GLN A 15 -0.85 -8.98 -23.04
N ALA A 16 -2.02 -8.49 -23.46
CA ALA A 16 -2.17 -7.73 -24.71
C ALA A 16 -1.34 -6.44 -24.70
N ALA A 17 -1.32 -5.70 -23.59
CA ALA A 17 -0.49 -4.51 -23.46
C ALA A 17 1.01 -4.89 -23.53
N ASN A 18 1.42 -5.93 -22.82
CA ASN A 18 2.82 -6.34 -22.79
C ASN A 18 3.34 -6.85 -24.14
N GLU A 19 2.48 -7.42 -24.99
CA GLU A 19 2.82 -7.75 -26.39
C GLU A 19 3.15 -6.49 -27.22
N LEU A 20 2.49 -5.36 -26.94
CA LEU A 20 2.72 -4.09 -27.60
C LEU A 20 3.98 -3.35 -27.10
N ARG A 21 4.59 -3.78 -25.99
CA ARG A 21 5.77 -3.15 -25.40
C ARG A 21 6.98 -3.15 -26.33
N GLY A 22 7.17 -4.22 -27.11
CA GLY A 22 8.37 -4.39 -27.94
C GLY A 22 9.66 -4.36 -27.09
N ALA A 23 10.65 -3.58 -27.54
CA ALA A 23 11.97 -3.47 -26.90
C ALA A 23 12.03 -2.53 -25.67
N VAL A 24 10.92 -1.88 -25.30
CA VAL A 24 10.87 -0.96 -24.17
C VAL A 24 11.03 -1.72 -22.85
N SER A 25 11.84 -1.19 -21.92
CA SER A 25 11.99 -1.77 -20.58
C SER A 25 10.72 -1.56 -19.74
N GLU A 26 10.45 -2.45 -18.80
CA GLU A 26 9.22 -2.41 -17.98
C GLU A 26 9.09 -1.12 -17.17
N ASN A 27 10.20 -0.65 -16.58
CA ASN A 27 10.25 0.58 -15.81
C ASN A 27 9.92 1.83 -16.64
N GLN A 28 10.25 1.85 -17.94
CA GLN A 28 9.84 2.95 -18.83
C GLN A 28 8.43 2.74 -19.38
N TYR A 29 8.07 1.49 -19.67
CA TYR A 29 6.78 1.15 -20.25
C TYR A 29 5.62 1.46 -19.32
N LYS A 30 5.81 1.33 -17.99
CA LYS A 30 4.81 1.70 -16.99
C LYS A 30 4.33 3.13 -17.14
N ASP A 31 5.26 4.06 -17.42
CA ASP A 31 4.94 5.47 -17.53
C ASP A 31 4.04 5.75 -18.74
N TYR A 32 4.28 5.07 -19.87
CA TYR A 32 3.46 5.23 -21.07
C TYR A 32 2.05 4.69 -20.86
N VAL A 33 1.93 3.49 -20.31
CA VAL A 33 0.65 2.82 -20.14
C VAL A 33 -0.22 3.50 -19.08
N LEU A 34 0.36 3.78 -17.91
CA LEU A 34 -0.39 4.37 -16.79
C LEU A 34 -0.84 5.80 -17.13
N SER A 35 -0.02 6.58 -17.83
CA SER A 35 -0.40 7.93 -18.27
C SER A 35 -1.52 7.91 -19.32
N LEU A 36 -1.52 6.95 -20.26
CA LEU A 36 -2.62 6.79 -21.22
C LEU A 36 -3.93 6.39 -20.55
N LEU A 37 -3.88 5.45 -19.60
CA LEU A 37 -5.05 5.05 -18.81
C LEU A 37 -5.60 6.24 -18.01
N PHE A 38 -4.71 7.05 -17.43
CA PHE A 38 -5.10 8.25 -16.70
C PHE A 38 -5.77 9.30 -17.60
N LEU A 39 -5.22 9.56 -18.79
CA LEU A 39 -5.88 10.44 -19.77
C LEU A 39 -7.24 9.89 -20.18
N LYS A 40 -7.33 8.60 -20.47
CA LYS A 40 -8.60 7.94 -20.83
C LYS A 40 -9.66 8.17 -19.75
N HIS A 41 -9.31 7.94 -18.48
CA HIS A 41 -10.21 8.17 -17.36
C HIS A 41 -10.73 9.61 -17.33
N LEU A 42 -9.84 10.60 -17.38
CA LEU A 42 -10.25 12.00 -17.35
C LEU A 42 -11.15 12.38 -18.52
N SER A 43 -10.86 11.86 -19.72
CA SER A 43 -11.71 12.06 -20.89
C SER A 43 -13.09 11.46 -20.72
N GLU A 44 -13.20 10.20 -20.28
CA GLU A 44 -14.49 9.55 -20.10
C GLU A 44 -15.31 10.23 -19.00
N ARG A 45 -14.68 10.64 -17.89
CA ARG A 45 -15.33 11.41 -16.82
C ARG A 45 -15.86 12.76 -17.32
N TYR A 46 -15.07 13.46 -18.14
CA TYR A 46 -15.49 14.72 -18.76
C TYR A 46 -16.72 14.51 -19.66
N GLU A 47 -16.67 13.50 -20.53
CA GLU A 47 -17.78 13.16 -21.42
C GLU A 47 -19.05 12.76 -20.67
N MET A 48 -18.92 11.91 -19.64
CA MET A 48 -20.04 11.50 -18.78
C MET A 48 -20.70 12.70 -18.12
N ARG A 49 -19.92 13.61 -17.51
CA ARG A 49 -20.45 14.82 -16.89
C ARG A 49 -21.09 15.75 -17.92
N ARG A 50 -20.46 15.91 -19.08
CA ARG A 50 -21.01 16.72 -20.17
C ARG A 50 -22.35 16.16 -20.68
N ASP A 51 -22.47 14.84 -20.83
CA ASP A 51 -23.69 14.18 -21.27
C ASP A 51 -24.80 14.24 -20.21
N GLU A 52 -24.44 14.19 -18.92
CA GLU A 52 -25.35 14.45 -17.80
C GLU A 52 -25.90 15.89 -17.85
N LEU A 53 -25.03 16.89 -17.93
CA LEU A 53 -25.42 18.31 -18.02
C LEU A 53 -26.30 18.58 -19.26
N LYS A 54 -26.01 17.97 -20.41
CA LYS A 54 -26.86 18.05 -21.61
C LYS A 54 -28.27 17.50 -21.38
N LYS A 55 -28.42 16.46 -20.57
CA LYS A 55 -29.75 15.93 -20.20
C LYS A 55 -30.44 16.88 -19.22
N LEU A 56 -29.73 17.36 -18.21
CA LEU A 56 -30.24 18.28 -17.20
C LEU A 56 -30.67 19.63 -17.79
N THR A 57 -30.01 20.13 -18.83
CA THR A 57 -30.41 21.38 -19.51
C THR A 57 -31.70 21.23 -20.33
N LYS A 58 -32.08 20.00 -20.69
CA LYS A 58 -33.31 19.69 -21.44
C LYS A 58 -34.47 19.25 -20.54
N ASP A 59 -34.20 18.87 -19.30
CA ASP A 59 -35.24 18.45 -18.36
C ASP A 59 -35.91 19.66 -17.70
N LYS A 60 -37.20 19.85 -17.94
CA LYS A 60 -38.00 20.97 -17.39
C LYS A 60 -38.08 20.98 -15.86
N LYS A 61 -37.76 19.87 -15.18
CA LYS A 61 -37.76 19.78 -13.71
C LYS A 61 -36.39 20.07 -13.11
N SER A 62 -35.35 20.12 -13.95
CA SER A 62 -33.98 20.37 -13.52
C SER A 62 -33.77 21.86 -13.21
N PRO A 63 -32.97 22.20 -12.18
CA PRO A 63 -32.54 23.58 -11.96
C PRO A 63 -31.70 24.13 -13.12
N TYR A 64 -31.14 23.25 -13.97
CA TYR A 64 -30.36 23.61 -15.15
C TYR A 64 -31.21 23.79 -16.42
N PHE A 65 -32.54 23.64 -16.34
CA PHE A 65 -33.41 23.72 -17.51
C PHE A 65 -33.16 25.02 -18.29
N SER A 66 -32.82 24.87 -19.56
CA SER A 66 -32.43 25.96 -20.44
C SER A 66 -33.46 26.14 -21.55
N VAL A 67 -33.97 27.36 -21.71
CA VAL A 67 -35.00 27.70 -22.72
C VAL A 67 -34.42 27.90 -24.13
N SER A 68 -33.10 27.94 -24.27
CA SER A 68 -32.38 28.08 -25.53
C SER A 68 -31.05 27.32 -25.51
N GLU A 69 -30.51 27.04 -26.70
CA GLU A 69 -29.20 26.41 -26.85
C GLU A 69 -28.07 27.30 -26.29
N ALA A 70 -28.19 28.63 -26.44
CA ALA A 70 -27.24 29.57 -25.85
C ALA A 70 -27.23 29.49 -24.31
N ALA A 71 -28.39 29.39 -23.67
CA ALA A 71 -28.47 29.21 -22.22
C ALA A 71 -27.92 27.86 -21.77
N ALA A 72 -28.19 26.79 -22.53
CA ALA A 72 -27.64 25.47 -22.26
C ALA A 72 -26.10 25.47 -22.37
N ASN A 73 -25.55 26.19 -23.35
CA ASN A 73 -24.10 26.30 -23.54
C ASN A 73 -23.40 26.99 -22.36
N VAL A 74 -24.04 27.98 -21.71
CA VAL A 74 -23.48 28.59 -20.48
C VAL A 74 -23.25 27.54 -19.40
N VAL A 75 -24.24 26.66 -19.14
CA VAL A 75 -24.10 25.57 -18.17
C VAL A 75 -23.05 24.54 -18.61
N LEU A 76 -23.03 24.22 -19.91
CA LEU A 76 -22.14 23.23 -20.49
C LEU A 76 -20.67 23.67 -20.54
N GLU A 77 -20.40 24.97 -20.45
CA GLU A 77 -19.07 25.57 -20.47
C GLU A 77 -18.64 26.09 -19.09
N ASP A 78 -19.50 25.98 -18.07
CA ASP A 78 -19.20 26.38 -16.70
C ASP A 78 -18.19 25.40 -16.06
N PRO A 79 -16.96 25.82 -15.72
CA PRO A 79 -15.96 24.95 -15.11
C PRO A 79 -16.39 24.38 -13.75
N ASP A 80 -17.18 25.12 -12.96
CA ASP A 80 -17.56 24.71 -11.61
C ASP A 80 -18.42 23.43 -11.62
N GLU A 81 -19.22 23.25 -12.67
CA GLU A 81 -20.03 22.05 -12.89
C GLU A 81 -19.21 20.78 -13.12
N TYR A 82 -17.97 20.92 -13.57
CA TYR A 82 -17.05 19.80 -13.78
C TYR A 82 -16.18 19.56 -12.54
N ILE A 83 -15.71 20.63 -11.90
CA ILE A 83 -14.85 20.57 -10.71
C ILE A 83 -15.57 19.92 -9.54
N THR A 84 -16.85 20.26 -9.32
CA THR A 84 -17.68 19.63 -8.28
C THR A 84 -17.84 18.12 -8.50
N ALA A 85 -17.80 17.67 -9.76
CA ALA A 85 -17.76 16.26 -10.15
C ALA A 85 -16.33 15.67 -10.22
N ASN A 86 -15.31 16.40 -9.76
CA ASN A 86 -13.87 16.10 -9.87
C ASN A 86 -13.45 15.66 -11.29
N THR A 87 -13.92 16.39 -12.29
CA THR A 87 -13.43 16.29 -13.66
C THR A 87 -13.17 17.70 -14.19
N TYR A 88 -12.69 17.80 -15.43
CA TYR A 88 -12.24 19.06 -16.01
C TYR A 88 -12.78 19.19 -17.42
N ILE A 89 -13.09 20.41 -17.84
CA ILE A 89 -13.41 20.68 -19.24
C ILE A 89 -12.16 20.42 -20.08
N LEU A 90 -12.25 19.47 -21.00
CA LEU A 90 -11.15 19.14 -21.91
C LEU A 90 -11.39 19.70 -23.31
N PRO A 91 -10.37 20.30 -23.95
CA PRO A 91 -10.39 20.56 -25.39
C PRO A 91 -10.62 19.28 -26.18
N HIS A 92 -11.19 19.39 -27.38
CA HIS A 92 -11.48 18.23 -28.23
C HIS A 92 -10.22 17.40 -28.51
N GLU A 93 -9.08 18.05 -28.76
CA GLU A 93 -7.78 17.44 -29.03
C GLU A 93 -7.18 16.69 -27.83
N ALA A 94 -7.73 16.90 -26.63
CA ALA A 94 -7.34 16.22 -25.40
C ALA A 94 -8.21 15.01 -25.07
N THR A 95 -9.29 14.78 -25.84
CA THR A 95 -10.23 13.67 -25.58
C THR A 95 -9.69 12.34 -26.08
N TRP A 96 -10.11 11.26 -25.41
CA TRP A 96 -9.84 9.90 -25.82
C TRP A 96 -10.47 9.58 -27.19
N GLU A 97 -11.67 10.10 -27.46
CA GLU A 97 -12.32 9.95 -28.76
C GLU A 97 -11.47 10.52 -29.90
N TYR A 98 -10.89 11.71 -29.72
CA TYR A 98 -9.98 12.31 -30.69
C TYR A 98 -8.74 11.45 -30.92
N LEU A 99 -8.09 10.98 -29.84
CA LEU A 99 -6.91 10.12 -29.96
C LEU A 99 -7.25 8.80 -30.67
N ARG A 100 -8.38 8.18 -30.35
CA ARG A 100 -8.88 6.97 -31.02
C ARG A 100 -9.12 7.20 -32.51
N ALA A 101 -9.79 8.30 -32.87
CA ALA A 101 -10.09 8.63 -34.27
C ALA A 101 -8.82 8.90 -35.11
N ASN A 102 -7.72 9.30 -34.46
CA ASN A 102 -6.44 9.61 -35.10
C ASN A 102 -5.35 8.58 -34.79
N ALA A 103 -5.68 7.43 -34.21
CA ALA A 103 -4.70 6.47 -33.70
C ALA A 103 -3.75 5.98 -34.80
N GLU A 104 -4.23 5.86 -36.03
CA GLU A 104 -3.47 5.35 -37.18
C GLU A 104 -2.61 6.40 -37.89
N GLN A 105 -2.60 7.66 -37.43
CA GLN A 105 -1.78 8.71 -38.02
C GLN A 105 -0.30 8.59 -37.62
N ASP A 106 0.61 8.92 -38.54
CA ASP A 106 2.06 8.84 -38.30
C ASP A 106 2.53 9.75 -37.15
N ASP A 107 1.82 10.87 -36.93
CA ASP A 107 2.09 11.85 -35.88
C ASP A 107 1.36 11.54 -34.55
N ILE A 108 0.80 10.34 -34.37
CA ILE A 108 0.04 9.98 -33.15
C ILE A 108 0.80 10.25 -31.86
N LYS A 109 2.13 10.04 -31.83
CA LYS A 109 2.97 10.32 -30.67
C LYS A 109 2.96 11.81 -30.29
N VAL A 110 2.95 12.69 -31.29
CA VAL A 110 2.85 14.15 -31.11
C VAL A 110 1.45 14.52 -30.60
N ARG A 111 0.41 13.89 -31.14
CA ARG A 111 -0.98 14.11 -30.70
C ARG A 111 -1.19 13.71 -29.24
N VAL A 112 -0.63 12.58 -28.81
CA VAL A 112 -0.69 12.14 -27.40
C VAL A 112 0.02 13.14 -26.49
N ASP A 113 1.24 13.59 -26.84
CA ASP A 113 1.97 14.58 -26.04
C ASP A 113 1.22 15.92 -25.97
N ASN A 114 0.61 16.36 -27.06
CA ASN A 114 -0.25 17.56 -27.07
C ASN A 114 -1.49 17.37 -26.18
N ALA A 115 -2.14 16.21 -26.25
CA ALA A 115 -3.28 15.89 -25.40
C ALA A 115 -2.88 15.91 -23.91
N PHE A 116 -1.72 15.35 -23.55
CA PHE A 116 -1.19 15.37 -22.19
C PHE A 116 -1.00 16.80 -21.68
N GLN A 117 -0.38 17.67 -22.48
CA GLN A 117 -0.19 19.08 -22.14
C GLN A 117 -1.51 19.84 -21.96
N LEU A 118 -2.51 19.57 -22.81
CA LEU A 118 -3.83 20.19 -22.72
C LEU A 118 -4.60 19.72 -21.49
N VAL A 119 -4.56 18.42 -21.18
CA VAL A 119 -5.15 17.85 -19.96
C VAL A 119 -4.47 18.45 -18.72
N GLU A 120 -3.14 18.50 -18.70
CA GLU A 120 -2.38 19.09 -17.59
C GLU A 120 -2.74 20.57 -17.39
N SER A 121 -2.84 21.33 -18.48
CA SER A 121 -3.26 22.75 -18.44
C SER A 121 -4.69 22.93 -17.93
N ALA A 122 -5.59 21.98 -18.18
CA ALA A 122 -6.96 22.00 -17.66
C ALA A 122 -6.99 21.75 -16.14
N ILE A 123 -6.13 20.84 -15.66
CA ILE A 123 -6.01 20.51 -14.24
C ILE A 123 -5.28 21.61 -13.45
N GLU A 124 -4.12 22.08 -13.92
CA GLU A 124 -3.24 23.02 -13.20
C GLU A 124 -3.96 24.32 -12.81
N LYS A 125 -4.95 24.74 -13.61
CA LYS A 125 -5.81 25.91 -13.33
C LYS A 125 -6.51 25.84 -11.96
N PHE A 126 -6.88 24.65 -11.52
CA PHE A 126 -7.63 24.44 -10.28
C PHE A 126 -6.84 23.65 -9.24
N ARG A 127 -5.84 22.88 -9.68
CA ARG A 127 -4.97 22.06 -8.85
C ARG A 127 -3.50 22.25 -9.26
N PRO A 128 -2.86 23.37 -8.87
CA PRO A 128 -1.45 23.64 -9.20
C PRO A 128 -0.48 22.58 -8.68
N ASP A 129 -0.86 21.87 -7.60
CA ASP A 129 -0.11 20.77 -7.03
C ASP A 129 -0.05 19.54 -7.96
N LEU A 130 -0.89 19.48 -8.99
CA LEU A 130 -0.90 18.46 -10.03
C LEU A 130 -0.11 18.87 -11.27
N LYS A 131 0.78 19.86 -11.17
CA LYS A 131 1.75 20.09 -12.22
C LYS A 131 2.68 18.88 -12.38
N GLY A 132 2.96 18.49 -13.62
CA GLY A 132 3.87 17.41 -13.98
C GLY A 132 3.29 16.00 -13.87
N VAL A 133 1.97 15.82 -13.67
CA VAL A 133 1.39 14.46 -13.67
C VAL A 133 1.36 13.80 -15.05
N LEU A 134 1.32 14.58 -16.13
CA LEU A 134 1.26 14.07 -17.51
C LEU A 134 2.37 14.71 -18.38
N PRO A 135 3.65 14.40 -18.13
CA PRO A 135 4.72 14.95 -18.93
C PRO A 135 4.66 14.42 -20.38
N PRO A 136 5.05 15.23 -21.38
CA PRO A 136 5.10 14.81 -22.79
C PRO A 136 6.26 13.84 -23.02
N ILE A 137 5.95 12.54 -22.96
CA ILE A 137 6.93 11.44 -22.98
C ILE A 137 6.83 10.58 -24.24
N PHE A 138 5.77 10.71 -25.05
CA PHE A 138 5.53 9.82 -26.18
C PHE A 138 6.46 10.11 -27.34
N VAL A 139 6.66 11.36 -27.77
CA VAL A 139 7.54 11.68 -28.91
C VAL A 139 8.95 11.13 -28.71
N LYS A 140 9.49 11.28 -27.49
CA LYS A 140 10.81 10.78 -27.10
C LYS A 140 10.84 9.30 -26.70
N SER A 141 9.68 8.64 -26.61
CA SER A 141 9.60 7.23 -26.26
C SER A 141 10.19 6.35 -27.35
N GLN A 142 10.64 5.16 -26.94
CA GLN A 142 11.06 4.08 -27.81
C GLN A 142 9.87 3.34 -28.46
N LEU A 143 8.62 3.70 -28.14
CA LEU A 143 7.45 3.15 -28.81
C LEU A 143 7.37 3.68 -30.25
N THR A 144 7.06 2.79 -31.18
CA THR A 144 6.69 3.17 -32.55
C THR A 144 5.29 3.80 -32.59
N PRO A 145 4.95 4.58 -33.64
CA PRO A 145 3.58 5.04 -33.86
C PRO A 145 2.57 3.88 -33.84
N ARG A 146 2.90 2.75 -34.48
CA ARG A 146 2.05 1.55 -34.51
C ARG A 146 1.80 0.95 -33.11
N GLN A 147 2.81 0.90 -32.24
CA GLN A 147 2.63 0.42 -30.87
C GLN A 147 1.78 1.39 -30.04
N THR A 148 1.97 2.70 -30.24
CA THR A 148 1.16 3.74 -29.58
C THR A 148 -0.31 3.62 -30.01
N ALA A 149 -0.56 3.48 -31.31
CA ALA A 149 -1.88 3.22 -31.88
C ALA A 149 -2.51 1.94 -31.30
N GLY A 150 -1.71 0.86 -31.22
CA GLY A 150 -2.13 -0.40 -30.63
C GLY A 150 -2.61 -0.27 -29.19
N LEU A 151 -1.93 0.54 -28.37
CA LEU A 151 -2.33 0.78 -26.98
C LEU A 151 -3.64 1.55 -26.89
N ILE A 152 -3.80 2.59 -27.72
CA ILE A 152 -5.05 3.36 -27.79
C ILE A 152 -6.21 2.46 -28.21
N ASN A 153 -6.01 1.62 -29.22
CA ASN A 153 -7.04 0.70 -29.70
C ASN A 153 -7.38 -0.38 -28.65
N LEU A 154 -6.36 -0.91 -27.97
CA LEU A 154 -6.54 -1.89 -26.90
C LEU A 154 -7.41 -1.34 -25.77
N PHE A 155 -7.08 -0.13 -25.27
CA PHE A 155 -7.84 0.50 -24.20
C PHE A 155 -9.19 1.04 -24.66
N SER A 156 -9.43 1.21 -25.96
CA SER A 156 -10.73 1.63 -26.50
C SER A 156 -11.81 0.54 -26.52
N ASN A 157 -11.51 -0.67 -26.04
CA ASN A 157 -12.51 -1.73 -25.91
C ASN A 157 -13.63 -1.29 -24.93
N PRO A 158 -14.93 -1.39 -25.30
CA PRO A 158 -16.05 -1.01 -24.43
C PRO A 158 -16.06 -1.67 -23.05
N LYS A 159 -15.49 -2.90 -22.94
CA LYS A 159 -15.32 -3.58 -21.65
C LYS A 159 -14.48 -2.78 -20.65
N PHE A 160 -13.61 -1.89 -21.14
CA PHE A 160 -12.73 -1.06 -20.31
C PHE A 160 -13.20 0.39 -20.22
N SER A 161 -14.41 0.70 -20.68
CA SER A 161 -14.97 2.05 -20.60
C SER A 161 -15.68 2.28 -19.28
N GLU A 162 -15.32 3.34 -18.57
CA GLU A 162 -16.07 3.79 -17.38
C GLU A 162 -17.46 4.31 -17.77
N LYS A 163 -17.58 4.89 -18.97
CA LYS A 163 -18.85 5.39 -19.49
C LYS A 163 -19.88 4.26 -19.67
N GLU A 164 -19.43 3.12 -20.18
CA GLU A 164 -20.28 1.93 -20.37
C GLU A 164 -20.47 1.12 -19.08
N ASN A 165 -19.55 1.27 -18.11
CA ASN A 165 -19.56 0.52 -16.85
C ASN A 165 -19.39 1.45 -15.63
N PRO A 166 -20.29 2.43 -15.40
CA PRO A 166 -20.08 3.52 -14.44
C PRO A 166 -20.04 3.07 -12.97
N GLU A 167 -20.65 1.94 -12.66
CA GLU A 167 -20.68 1.36 -11.30
C GLU A 167 -19.41 0.56 -10.96
N SER A 168 -18.50 0.41 -11.93
CA SER A 168 -17.31 -0.42 -11.79
C SER A 168 -16.05 0.44 -11.79
N ASP A 169 -15.20 0.29 -10.76
CA ASP A 169 -13.87 0.93 -10.67
C ASP A 169 -12.88 0.25 -11.65
N ILE A 170 -13.25 0.08 -12.92
CA ILE A 170 -12.48 -0.73 -13.88
C ILE A 170 -11.11 -0.14 -14.16
N LEU A 171 -11.01 1.16 -14.51
CA LEU A 171 -9.70 1.76 -14.81
C LEU A 171 -8.84 1.83 -13.54
N GLY A 172 -9.43 2.12 -12.37
CA GLY A 172 -8.72 2.06 -11.09
C GLY A 172 -8.16 0.67 -10.80
N ARG A 173 -8.95 -0.39 -11.01
CA ARG A 173 -8.52 -1.80 -10.87
C ARG A 173 -7.40 -2.16 -11.83
N ILE A 174 -7.53 -1.79 -13.11
CA ILE A 174 -6.48 -2.00 -14.12
C ILE A 174 -5.20 -1.27 -13.69
N TYR A 175 -5.31 -0.01 -13.28
CA TYR A 175 -4.18 0.82 -12.89
C TYR A 175 -3.42 0.22 -11.70
N GLU A 176 -4.14 -0.21 -10.66
CA GLU A 176 -3.55 -0.86 -9.47
C GLU A 176 -2.91 -2.22 -9.82
N TYR A 177 -3.58 -3.02 -10.66
CA TYR A 177 -3.01 -4.27 -11.16
C TYR A 177 -1.70 -4.02 -11.90
N TYR A 178 -1.68 -3.04 -12.80
CA TYR A 178 -0.51 -2.72 -13.62
C TYR A 178 0.66 -2.23 -12.75
N ILE A 179 0.40 -1.34 -11.78
CA ILE A 179 1.42 -0.93 -10.80
C ILE A 179 2.01 -2.15 -10.09
N GLY A 180 1.18 -3.06 -9.61
CA GLY A 180 1.64 -4.30 -8.96
C GLY A 180 2.50 -5.15 -9.90
N ARG A 181 2.07 -5.33 -11.15
CA ARG A 181 2.81 -6.11 -12.16
C ARG A 181 4.16 -5.47 -12.52
N PHE A 182 4.21 -4.15 -12.70
CA PHE A 182 5.46 -3.43 -12.98
C PHE A 182 6.42 -3.52 -11.79
N ALA A 183 5.92 -3.36 -10.56
CA ALA A 183 6.72 -3.56 -9.36
C ALA A 183 7.30 -4.98 -9.26
N MET A 184 6.52 -6.00 -9.61
CA MET A 184 7.03 -7.39 -9.64
C MET A 184 8.13 -7.59 -10.69
N ALA A 185 8.02 -6.93 -11.83
CA ALA A 185 8.91 -7.12 -12.96
C ALA A 185 10.24 -6.36 -12.82
N GLU A 186 10.23 -5.21 -12.14
CA GLU A 186 11.43 -4.42 -11.80
C GLU A 186 12.41 -5.11 -10.82
N GLY A 187 11.98 -6.17 -10.12
CA GLY A 187 12.86 -7.01 -9.31
C GLY A 187 13.18 -6.48 -7.90
N SER A 188 14.28 -6.98 -7.32
CA SER A 188 14.70 -6.74 -5.93
C SER A 188 15.03 -5.27 -5.67
N GLY A 189 14.06 -4.56 -5.08
CA GLY A 189 14.06 -3.12 -4.81
C GLY A 189 12.64 -2.57 -4.76
N ALA A 190 11.71 -3.18 -5.50
CA ALA A 190 10.33 -2.72 -5.59
C ALA A 190 9.44 -3.02 -4.38
N GLY A 191 9.93 -3.76 -3.38
CA GLY A 191 9.23 -3.93 -2.10
C GLY A 191 9.02 -2.63 -1.32
N GLN A 192 9.78 -1.59 -1.67
CA GLN A 192 9.61 -0.22 -1.18
C GLN A 192 8.53 0.56 -1.96
N PHE A 193 8.17 0.13 -3.18
CA PHE A 193 7.25 0.86 -4.08
C PHE A 193 5.85 0.24 -4.18
N PHE A 194 5.70 -1.04 -3.80
CA PHE A 194 4.41 -1.72 -3.80
C PHE A 194 4.29 -2.74 -2.67
N THR A 195 3.24 -2.60 -1.87
CA THR A 195 2.91 -3.53 -0.79
C THR A 195 1.85 -4.52 -1.28
N PRO A 196 2.04 -5.85 -1.11
CA PRO A 196 1.04 -6.84 -1.49
C PRO A 196 -0.35 -6.55 -0.90
N GLY A 197 -1.39 -6.66 -1.71
CA GLY A 197 -2.76 -6.29 -1.32
C GLY A 197 -3.28 -7.02 -0.08
N SER A 198 -2.87 -8.28 0.15
CA SER A 198 -3.25 -9.04 1.35
C SER A 198 -2.70 -8.45 2.65
N ILE A 199 -1.49 -7.89 2.63
CA ILE A 199 -0.86 -7.23 3.78
C ILE A 199 -1.53 -5.89 4.05
N VAL A 200 -1.73 -5.09 2.99
CA VAL A 200 -2.41 -3.80 3.10
C VAL A 200 -3.82 -3.98 3.63
N ARG A 201 -4.56 -4.98 3.12
CA ARG A 201 -5.89 -5.31 3.60
C ARG A 201 -5.87 -5.64 5.08
N LEU A 202 -4.97 -6.52 5.53
CA LEU A 202 -4.86 -6.83 6.96
C LEU A 202 -4.58 -5.58 7.81
N LEU A 203 -3.64 -4.73 7.40
CA LEU A 203 -3.33 -3.48 8.11
C LEU A 203 -4.57 -2.59 8.24
N VAL A 204 -5.31 -2.39 7.15
CA VAL A 204 -6.51 -1.53 7.12
C VAL A 204 -7.64 -2.13 7.96
N GLU A 205 -7.91 -3.44 7.83
CA GLU A 205 -8.91 -4.14 8.64
C GLU A 205 -8.59 -4.06 10.14
N MET A 206 -7.31 -4.14 10.52
CA MET A 206 -6.91 -3.99 11.92
C MET A 206 -7.04 -2.54 12.42
N LEU A 207 -6.73 -1.54 11.58
CA LEU A 207 -6.79 -0.12 11.95
C LEU A 207 -8.22 0.43 12.04
N GLU A 208 -9.10 0.00 11.13
CA GLU A 208 -10.47 0.48 10.96
C GLU A 208 -10.60 2.00 10.69
N PRO A 209 -9.98 2.54 9.61
CA PRO A 209 -9.97 3.98 9.33
C PRO A 209 -11.31 4.48 8.74
N TYR A 210 -12.41 4.36 9.49
CA TYR A 210 -13.74 4.75 9.03
C TYR A 210 -13.89 6.25 8.73
N LYS A 211 -13.20 7.11 9.50
CA LYS A 211 -13.28 8.58 9.38
C LYS A 211 -12.06 9.25 9.98
N GLY A 212 -11.70 10.43 9.49
CA GLY A 212 -10.61 11.25 10.01
C GLY A 212 -9.42 11.35 9.05
N ARG A 213 -8.27 11.74 9.59
CA ARG A 213 -7.06 12.01 8.78
C ARG A 213 -6.22 10.74 8.69
N ILE A 214 -5.95 10.29 7.46
CA ILE A 214 -5.07 9.16 7.16
C ILE A 214 -3.75 9.71 6.63
N PHE A 215 -2.64 9.33 7.25
CA PHE A 215 -1.30 9.76 6.86
C PHE A 215 -0.39 8.58 6.51
N ASP A 216 0.30 8.67 5.38
CA ASP A 216 1.40 7.77 5.02
C ASP A 216 2.65 8.60 4.65
N PRO A 217 3.68 8.67 5.52
CA PRO A 217 4.88 9.45 5.26
C PRO A 217 5.85 8.76 4.29
N ALA A 218 5.53 7.59 3.74
CA ALA A 218 6.30 6.91 2.70
C ALA A 218 5.33 6.29 1.69
N CYS A 219 4.45 7.13 1.12
CA CYS A 219 3.20 6.68 0.52
C CYS A 219 3.35 5.90 -0.78
N GLY A 220 4.53 5.88 -1.40
CA GLY A 220 4.78 5.14 -2.61
C GLY A 220 3.78 5.50 -3.69
N SER A 221 3.16 4.50 -4.31
CA SER A 221 2.13 4.66 -5.33
C SER A 221 0.70 4.89 -4.77
N GLY A 222 0.54 5.07 -3.46
CA GLY A 222 -0.75 5.35 -2.81
C GLY A 222 -1.61 4.12 -2.52
N GLY A 223 -1.04 2.90 -2.57
CA GLY A 223 -1.78 1.66 -2.35
C GLY A 223 -2.47 1.56 -0.99
N MET A 224 -1.86 2.10 0.07
CA MET A 224 -2.45 2.15 1.41
C MET A 224 -3.75 2.96 1.45
N PHE A 225 -3.78 4.11 0.75
CA PHE A 225 -4.96 4.97 0.67
C PHE A 225 -6.09 4.32 -0.14
N VAL A 226 -5.74 3.69 -1.27
CA VAL A 226 -6.70 2.97 -2.11
C VAL A 226 -7.40 1.86 -1.31
N GLN A 227 -6.64 1.09 -0.53
CA GLN A 227 -7.23 0.02 0.28
C GLN A 227 -8.06 0.57 1.44
N SER A 228 -7.65 1.69 2.04
CA SER A 228 -8.46 2.39 3.06
C SER A 228 -9.81 2.81 2.50
N LEU A 229 -9.85 3.35 1.28
CA LEU A 229 -11.09 3.67 0.58
C LEU A 229 -11.96 2.43 0.32
N LYS A 230 -11.35 1.31 -0.12
CA LYS A 230 -12.08 0.06 -0.34
C LYS A 230 -12.71 -0.47 0.94
N PHE A 231 -11.98 -0.41 2.06
CA PHE A 231 -12.49 -0.77 3.38
C PHE A 231 -13.70 0.08 3.77
N ILE A 232 -13.60 1.40 3.65
CA ILE A 232 -14.70 2.33 3.98
C ILE A 232 -15.95 2.00 3.16
N LYS A 233 -15.80 1.83 1.84
CA LYS A 233 -16.91 1.46 0.96
C LYS A 233 -17.52 0.11 1.32
N ALA A 234 -16.70 -0.89 1.60
CA ALA A 234 -17.16 -2.24 1.96
C ALA A 234 -17.95 -2.26 3.28
N HIS A 235 -17.66 -1.31 4.18
CA HIS A 235 -18.33 -1.17 5.47
C HIS A 235 -19.40 -0.05 5.49
N GLY A 236 -19.81 0.44 4.31
CA GLY A 236 -20.91 1.40 4.18
C GLY A 236 -20.61 2.84 4.61
N GLY A 237 -19.33 3.21 4.76
CA GLY A 237 -18.91 4.58 5.02
C GLY A 237 -18.75 5.42 3.75
N ASP A 238 -18.51 6.72 3.92
CA ASP A 238 -18.29 7.66 2.82
C ASP A 238 -16.81 8.08 2.73
N LYS A 239 -16.30 8.22 1.50
CA LYS A 239 -14.96 8.75 1.25
C LYS A 239 -14.82 10.20 1.70
N SER A 240 -15.91 10.96 1.81
CA SER A 240 -15.89 12.33 2.34
C SER A 240 -15.53 12.40 3.83
N ASP A 241 -15.65 11.27 4.54
CA ASP A 241 -15.32 11.19 5.96
C ASP A 241 -13.81 11.09 6.23
N ILE A 242 -12.99 10.96 5.18
CA ILE A 242 -11.54 10.87 5.29
C ILE A 242 -10.80 11.99 4.56
N SER A 243 -9.64 12.34 5.09
CA SER A 243 -8.69 13.24 4.43
C SER A 243 -7.34 12.54 4.33
N ILE A 244 -6.78 12.52 3.12
CA ILE A 244 -5.53 11.81 2.82
C ILE A 244 -4.36 12.78 2.84
N TYR A 245 -3.32 12.41 3.57
CA TYR A 245 -2.05 13.11 3.62
C TYR A 245 -0.94 12.11 3.31
N GLY A 246 0.07 12.51 2.56
CA GLY A 246 1.21 11.63 2.35
C GLY A 246 2.46 12.30 1.82
N GLN A 247 3.58 11.63 2.00
CA GLN A 247 4.87 12.11 1.54
C GLN A 247 5.62 10.98 0.83
N GLU A 248 6.29 11.34 -0.27
CA GLU A 248 7.09 10.43 -1.06
C GLU A 248 8.38 11.14 -1.51
N ARG A 249 9.49 10.42 -1.49
CA ARG A 249 10.83 10.96 -1.79
C ARG A 249 11.08 11.04 -3.30
N TYR A 250 10.51 10.12 -4.08
CA TYR A 250 10.77 10.01 -5.51
C TYR A 250 9.65 10.64 -6.33
N GLU A 251 10.00 11.62 -7.16
CA GLU A 251 9.04 12.38 -7.99
C GLU A 251 8.20 11.47 -8.90
N GLY A 252 8.85 10.52 -9.60
CA GLY A 252 8.14 9.57 -10.46
C GLY A 252 7.13 8.71 -9.71
N THR A 253 7.43 8.31 -8.48
CA THR A 253 6.54 7.50 -7.63
C THR A 253 5.38 8.36 -7.10
N LEU A 254 5.66 9.57 -6.62
CA LEU A 254 4.64 10.53 -6.20
C LEU A 254 3.68 10.87 -7.34
N ARG A 255 4.18 10.97 -8.58
CA ARG A 255 3.37 11.15 -9.78
C ARG A 255 2.35 10.03 -9.95
N LEU A 256 2.80 8.77 -9.82
CA LEU A 256 1.90 7.60 -9.89
C LEU A 256 0.86 7.62 -8.76
N CYS A 257 1.26 8.04 -7.55
CA CYS A 257 0.36 8.21 -6.40
C CYS A 257 -0.75 9.23 -6.70
N LYS A 258 -0.38 10.43 -7.18
CA LYS A 258 -1.34 11.48 -7.54
C LYS A 258 -2.36 11.00 -8.58
N MET A 259 -1.90 10.33 -9.64
CA MET A 259 -2.80 9.72 -10.64
C MET A 259 -3.71 8.66 -10.03
N ASN A 260 -3.17 7.78 -9.17
CA ASN A 260 -3.91 6.70 -8.52
C ASN A 260 -5.06 7.22 -7.63
N LEU A 261 -4.80 8.32 -6.91
CA LEU A 261 -5.77 8.98 -6.04
C LEU A 261 -6.83 9.76 -6.85
N LEU A 262 -6.42 10.43 -7.93
CA LEU A 262 -7.33 11.13 -8.83
C LEU A 262 -8.31 10.19 -9.52
N LEU A 263 -7.83 9.04 -10.01
CA LEU A 263 -8.66 7.98 -10.61
C LEU A 263 -9.82 7.56 -9.70
N ARG A 264 -9.64 7.65 -8.37
CA ARG A 264 -10.64 7.27 -7.37
C ARG A 264 -11.36 8.43 -6.73
N ASN A 265 -11.17 9.64 -7.26
CA ASN A 265 -11.85 10.85 -6.81
C ASN A 265 -11.65 11.04 -5.30
N LEU A 266 -10.40 10.91 -4.84
CA LEU A 266 -10.01 11.16 -3.46
C LEU A 266 -9.48 12.59 -3.31
N SER A 267 -9.84 13.26 -2.23
CA SER A 267 -9.19 14.50 -1.80
C SER A 267 -7.91 14.16 -1.06
N PHE A 268 -6.81 14.81 -1.42
CA PHE A 268 -5.50 14.50 -0.86
C PHE A 268 -4.56 15.71 -0.85
N ASP A 269 -3.62 15.68 0.09
CA ASP A 269 -2.42 16.52 0.10
C ASP A 269 -1.20 15.60 0.13
N VAL A 270 -0.54 15.42 -1.02
CA VAL A 270 0.66 14.58 -1.14
C VAL A 270 1.84 15.39 -1.64
N ARG A 271 2.97 15.33 -0.91
CA ARG A 271 4.12 16.22 -1.12
C ARG A 271 5.39 15.44 -1.42
N LEU A 272 6.26 16.06 -2.22
CA LEU A 272 7.59 15.53 -2.53
C LEU A 272 8.57 15.92 -1.41
N GLY A 273 9.31 14.95 -0.87
CA GLY A 273 10.37 15.20 0.10
C GLY A 273 10.82 13.94 0.84
N ASP A 274 12.00 14.00 1.46
CA ASP A 274 12.47 12.93 2.34
C ASP A 274 11.85 13.08 3.73
N SER A 275 10.89 12.23 4.11
CA SER A 275 10.18 12.37 5.38
C SER A 275 11.06 12.19 6.62
N LEU A 276 12.26 11.60 6.50
CA LEU A 276 13.19 11.49 7.62
C LEU A 276 13.92 12.82 7.87
N LEU A 277 14.25 13.58 6.83
CA LEU A 277 15.10 14.77 6.91
C LEU A 277 14.36 16.09 6.65
N ASP A 278 13.22 16.05 5.97
CA ASP A 278 12.45 17.19 5.49
C ASP A 278 10.95 16.84 5.58
N ASP A 279 10.44 16.83 6.81
CA ASP A 279 9.04 16.58 7.10
C ASP A 279 8.16 17.71 6.53
N LYS A 280 7.35 17.40 5.52
CA LYS A 280 6.44 18.35 4.88
C LYS A 280 5.14 18.54 5.65
N PHE A 281 4.93 17.81 6.74
CA PHE A 281 3.70 17.75 7.51
C PHE A 281 3.94 17.94 9.01
N SER A 282 4.89 18.79 9.40
CA SER A 282 5.29 19.01 10.80
C SER A 282 4.15 19.31 11.77
N ASP A 283 3.07 19.95 11.30
CA ASP A 283 1.90 20.32 12.11
C ASP A 283 0.73 19.30 12.01
N LEU A 284 0.90 18.24 11.21
CA LEU A 284 -0.15 17.25 10.99
C LEU A 284 -0.26 16.30 12.18
N ASN A 285 -1.44 16.30 12.79
CA ASN A 285 -1.90 15.29 13.73
C ASN A 285 -2.95 14.41 13.02
N ALA A 286 -2.58 13.18 12.68
CA ALA A 286 -3.38 12.20 11.98
C ALA A 286 -4.08 11.23 12.94
N ASP A 287 -5.31 10.83 12.60
CA ASP A 287 -6.04 9.82 13.37
C ASP A 287 -5.52 8.41 13.06
N PHE A 288 -5.06 8.21 11.83
CA PHE A 288 -4.46 6.97 11.37
C PHE A 288 -3.15 7.24 10.66
N VAL A 289 -2.09 6.55 11.07
CA VAL A 289 -0.86 6.44 10.28
C VAL A 289 -0.79 5.03 9.72
N ILE A 290 -0.72 4.88 8.40
CA ILE A 290 -0.60 3.59 7.73
C ILE A 290 0.59 3.64 6.80
N ALA A 291 1.54 2.70 6.93
CA ALA A 291 2.79 2.79 6.16
C ALA A 291 3.45 1.43 5.91
N ASN A 292 4.19 1.34 4.80
CA ASN A 292 5.21 0.32 4.56
C ASN A 292 6.49 1.06 4.15
N PRO A 293 7.23 1.63 5.12
CA PRO A 293 8.45 2.37 4.80
C PRO A 293 9.51 1.44 4.21
N PRO A 294 10.49 1.98 3.46
CA PRO A 294 11.63 1.19 3.01
C PRO A 294 12.36 0.54 4.21
N PHE A 295 12.56 -0.77 4.16
CA PHE A 295 13.20 -1.51 5.26
C PHE A 295 14.71 -1.29 5.28
N ASN A 296 15.26 -1.17 6.49
CA ASN A 296 16.70 -1.18 6.76
C ASN A 296 17.47 -0.13 5.92
N VAL A 297 16.89 1.05 5.72
CA VAL A 297 17.58 2.15 5.03
C VAL A 297 18.81 2.54 5.85
N SER A 298 19.98 2.18 5.33
CA SER A 298 21.28 2.64 5.81
C SER A 298 21.65 3.95 5.13
N LEU A 299 22.61 4.68 5.72
CA LEU A 299 23.14 5.92 5.15
C LEU A 299 22.04 6.95 4.84
N TRP A 300 21.02 7.03 5.70
CA TRP A 300 19.94 8.01 5.58
C TRP A 300 20.36 9.40 6.08
N HIS A 301 21.66 9.61 6.31
CA HIS A 301 22.26 10.88 6.75
C HIS A 301 21.67 11.40 8.07
N SER A 302 21.65 10.56 9.10
CA SER A 302 21.16 10.90 10.44
C SER A 302 21.90 12.08 11.08
N ASP A 303 23.11 12.38 10.63
CA ASP A 303 23.89 13.54 11.03
C ASP A 303 23.23 14.87 10.61
N MET A 304 22.49 14.88 9.50
CA MET A 304 21.73 16.04 9.00
C MET A 304 20.45 16.29 9.79
N LEU A 305 20.00 15.33 10.61
CA LEU A 305 18.85 15.49 11.50
C LEU A 305 19.22 16.45 12.64
N SER A 306 18.33 17.41 12.90
CA SER A 306 18.48 18.35 14.02
C SER A 306 18.54 17.62 15.36
N ASP A 307 19.42 18.06 16.27
CA ASP A 307 19.50 17.54 17.64
C ASP A 307 18.22 17.82 18.45
N ASN A 308 17.47 18.85 18.05
CA ASN A 308 16.20 19.25 18.66
C ASN A 308 14.99 18.88 17.79
N ASP A 309 15.12 17.90 16.90
CA ASP A 309 13.99 17.44 16.09
C ASP A 309 12.84 16.95 17.02
N PRO A 310 11.62 17.49 16.89
CA PRO A 310 10.52 17.20 17.80
C PRO A 310 10.07 15.73 17.77
N ARG A 311 10.45 14.98 16.73
CA ARG A 311 10.08 13.56 16.58
C ARG A 311 10.96 12.65 17.45
N LEU A 312 12.14 13.11 17.87
CA LEU A 312 13.06 12.30 18.67
C LEU A 312 12.52 12.10 20.09
N LEU A 313 12.47 10.84 20.53
CA LEU A 313 12.03 10.47 21.88
C LEU A 313 13.14 10.60 22.95
N GLY A 314 14.35 10.96 22.53
CA GLY A 314 15.53 11.13 23.37
C GLY A 314 16.71 11.69 22.59
N PRO A 315 17.93 11.72 23.17
CA PRO A 315 19.10 12.29 22.51
C PRO A 315 19.40 11.62 21.17
N LYS A 316 19.67 12.41 20.12
CA LYS A 316 19.87 11.94 18.74
C LYS A 316 20.85 10.76 18.65
N ASP A 317 22.01 10.88 19.28
CA ASP A 317 23.07 9.86 19.23
C ASP A 317 22.66 8.53 19.90
N ASP A 318 21.69 8.57 20.82
CA ASP A 318 21.20 7.41 21.55
C ASP A 318 19.90 6.84 20.98
N PHE A 319 19.18 7.61 20.15
CA PHE A 319 17.84 7.30 19.65
C PHE A 319 17.78 7.20 18.12
N THR A 320 18.92 7.27 17.44
CA THR A 320 19.04 7.06 15.99
C THR A 320 20.11 6.01 15.67
N THR A 321 20.08 5.45 14.46
CA THR A 321 21.08 4.49 13.99
C THR A 321 21.33 4.77 12.52
N GLU A 322 22.53 5.24 12.18
CA GLU A 322 22.90 5.60 10.80
C GLU A 322 22.76 4.41 9.83
N GLY A 323 23.10 3.21 10.30
CA GLY A 323 22.98 1.98 9.53
C GLY A 323 21.55 1.47 9.34
N ASN A 324 20.54 2.05 10.00
CA ASN A 324 19.15 1.59 9.91
C ASN A 324 18.11 2.64 10.38
N ALA A 325 17.31 3.16 9.44
CA ALA A 325 16.27 4.14 9.72
C ALA A 325 14.97 3.59 10.35
N ASN A 326 14.82 2.26 10.54
CA ASN A 326 13.54 1.66 10.96
C ASN A 326 12.94 2.33 12.21
N TYR A 327 13.73 2.57 13.25
CA TYR A 327 13.23 3.22 14.48
C TYR A 327 13.09 4.73 14.38
N MET A 328 13.72 5.39 13.39
CA MET A 328 13.41 6.77 13.08
C MET A 328 12.02 6.88 12.42
N TRP A 329 11.67 5.93 11.53
CA TRP A 329 10.31 5.83 11.00
C TRP A 329 9.26 5.67 12.10
N ILE A 330 9.49 4.77 13.07
CA ILE A 330 8.58 4.55 14.20
C ILE A 330 8.38 5.85 15.01
N GLN A 331 9.47 6.58 15.28
CA GLN A 331 9.42 7.88 15.97
C GLN A 331 8.60 8.91 15.17
N THR A 332 8.82 9.00 13.86
CA THR A 332 8.02 9.83 12.96
C THR A 332 6.54 9.46 13.02
N PHE A 333 6.19 8.17 12.94
CA PHE A 333 4.79 7.73 13.00
C PHE A 333 4.13 8.14 14.31
N TRP A 334 4.80 7.93 15.44
CA TRP A 334 4.28 8.31 16.76
C TRP A 334 4.06 9.82 16.89
N ASN A 335 5.00 10.63 16.39
CA ASN A 335 4.92 12.09 16.45
C ASN A 335 3.68 12.63 15.72
N HIS A 336 3.36 12.07 14.55
CA HIS A 336 2.20 12.52 13.76
C HIS A 336 0.85 11.97 14.22
N LEU A 337 0.78 11.11 15.25
CA LEU A 337 -0.52 10.66 15.76
C LEU A 337 -1.21 11.76 16.56
N SER A 338 -2.51 11.97 16.33
CA SER A 338 -3.38 12.73 17.22
C SER A 338 -3.46 12.08 18.60
N ASP A 339 -3.98 12.77 19.62
CA ASP A 339 -4.09 12.24 20.99
C ASP A 339 -4.89 10.94 21.12
N LYS A 340 -5.67 10.59 20.08
CA LYS A 340 -6.44 9.34 19.99
C LYS A 340 -6.03 8.46 18.82
N GLY A 341 -4.98 8.85 18.11
CA GLY A 341 -4.55 8.21 16.88
C GLY A 341 -3.96 6.82 17.09
N THR A 342 -4.00 6.02 16.03
CA THR A 342 -3.39 4.68 15.97
C THR A 342 -2.57 4.56 14.69
N ALA A 343 -1.36 4.01 14.80
CA ALA A 343 -0.51 3.72 13.66
C ALA A 343 -0.45 2.20 13.42
N GLY A 344 -0.43 1.79 12.15
CA GLY A 344 -0.23 0.41 11.73
C GLY A 344 0.75 0.37 10.56
N PHE A 345 1.86 -0.34 10.69
CA PHE A 345 2.91 -0.32 9.67
C PHE A 345 3.69 -1.62 9.59
N VAL A 346 4.32 -1.83 8.43
CA VAL A 346 5.15 -3.01 8.16
C VAL A 346 6.62 -2.70 8.42
N LEU A 347 7.33 -3.63 9.07
CA LEU A 347 8.80 -3.62 9.14
C LEU A 347 9.36 -5.03 8.99
N ALA A 348 10.65 -5.14 8.70
CA ALA A 348 11.37 -6.41 8.74
C ALA A 348 11.39 -7.01 10.16
N ASN A 349 11.35 -8.34 10.27
CA ASN A 349 11.35 -9.04 11.58
C ASN A 349 12.50 -8.65 12.49
N GLY A 350 13.66 -8.28 11.94
CA GLY A 350 14.82 -7.82 12.71
C GLY A 350 14.52 -6.60 13.62
N ALA A 351 13.56 -5.76 13.24
CA ALA A 351 13.14 -4.60 14.05
C ALA A 351 12.57 -5.02 15.42
N MET A 352 12.03 -6.24 15.56
CA MET A 352 11.52 -6.75 16.84
C MET A 352 12.61 -7.05 17.86
N THR A 353 13.86 -7.29 17.42
CA THR A 353 14.93 -7.83 18.27
C THR A 353 16.28 -7.14 18.13
N SER A 354 16.38 -6.11 17.29
CA SER A 354 17.65 -5.42 17.00
C SER A 354 18.35 -4.95 18.28
N ASN A 355 19.64 -5.25 18.38
CA ASN A 355 20.50 -4.85 19.50
C ASN A 355 21.37 -3.63 19.18
N ASN A 356 21.17 -2.99 18.01
CA ASN A 356 21.75 -1.69 17.75
C ASN A 356 21.32 -0.72 18.86
N ARG A 357 22.28 0.02 19.42
CA ARG A 357 22.05 0.91 20.59
C ARG A 357 20.84 1.81 20.38
N GLY A 358 20.80 2.54 19.26
CA GLY A 358 19.69 3.44 18.91
C GLY A 358 18.34 2.75 18.85
N GLU A 359 18.23 1.69 18.05
CA GLU A 359 16.99 0.92 17.90
C GLU A 359 16.50 0.32 19.24
N LYS A 360 17.42 -0.20 20.06
CA LYS A 360 17.09 -0.76 21.38
C LYS A 360 16.63 0.32 22.34
N SER A 361 17.30 1.48 22.40
CA SER A 361 16.91 2.62 23.25
C SER A 361 15.51 3.11 22.91
N VAL A 362 15.21 3.33 21.63
CA VAL A 362 13.87 3.75 21.19
C VAL A 362 12.83 2.70 21.56
N ARG A 363 13.10 1.41 21.27
CA ARG A 363 12.18 0.32 21.62
C ARG A 363 11.90 0.28 23.13
N GLN A 364 12.93 0.37 23.96
CA GLN A 364 12.81 0.40 25.41
C GLN A 364 11.94 1.57 25.87
N HIS A 365 12.26 2.79 25.42
CA HIS A 365 11.50 3.99 25.73
C HIS A 365 10.02 3.84 25.38
N MET A 366 9.72 3.38 24.17
CA MET A 366 8.35 3.22 23.68
C MET A 366 7.56 2.16 24.45
N ILE A 367 8.19 1.06 24.85
CA ILE A 367 7.55 0.02 25.68
C ILE A 367 7.24 0.57 27.07
N GLU A 368 8.22 1.21 27.72
CA GLU A 368 8.06 1.76 29.08
C GLU A 368 7.01 2.88 29.14
N ASN A 369 6.84 3.61 28.03
CA ASN A 369 5.85 4.68 27.90
C ASN A 369 4.52 4.21 27.28
N ASN A 370 4.23 2.91 27.22
CA ASN A 370 2.95 2.38 26.74
C ASN A 370 2.60 2.83 25.31
N MET A 371 3.56 2.84 24.38
CA MET A 371 3.30 3.28 23.00
C MET A 371 2.92 2.13 22.06
N PHE A 372 3.56 0.96 22.19
CA PHE A 372 3.25 -0.24 21.39
C PHE A 372 1.93 -0.89 21.84
N ASP A 373 1.04 -1.15 20.89
CA ASP A 373 -0.28 -1.73 21.13
C ASP A 373 -0.32 -3.22 20.74
N CYS A 374 0.11 -3.55 19.52
CA CYS A 374 0.12 -4.92 19.01
C CYS A 374 1.31 -5.18 18.08
N ILE A 375 1.80 -6.42 18.09
CA ILE A 375 2.83 -6.93 17.17
C ILE A 375 2.29 -8.21 16.51
N VAL A 376 2.27 -8.24 15.18
CA VAL A 376 1.87 -9.40 14.39
C VAL A 376 3.07 -9.92 13.61
N ARG A 377 3.53 -11.13 13.93
CA ARG A 377 4.56 -11.80 13.14
C ARG A 377 3.93 -12.47 11.94
N MET A 378 4.40 -12.11 10.76
CA MET A 378 3.82 -12.60 9.52
C MET A 378 4.53 -13.86 9.01
N PRO A 379 3.87 -14.67 8.16
CA PRO A 379 4.49 -15.74 7.40
C PRO A 379 5.66 -15.26 6.54
N ASP A 380 6.48 -16.23 6.13
CA ASP A 380 7.45 -16.02 5.06
C ASP A 380 6.74 -15.82 3.70
N ARG A 381 7.48 -15.26 2.73
CA ARG A 381 7.07 -15.19 1.31
C ARG A 381 5.77 -14.44 1.01
N LEU A 382 5.34 -13.53 1.88
CA LEU A 382 4.23 -12.61 1.55
C LEU A 382 4.67 -11.53 0.56
N PHE A 383 5.92 -11.06 0.69
CA PHE A 383 6.50 -10.11 -0.25
C PHE A 383 7.11 -10.85 -1.44
N LEU A 384 6.71 -10.44 -2.64
CA LEU A 384 7.23 -11.00 -3.90
C LEU A 384 8.68 -10.61 -4.17
N THR A 385 9.08 -9.44 -3.67
CA THR A 385 10.33 -8.76 -4.03
C THR A 385 11.43 -8.94 -2.99
N THR A 386 11.11 -9.50 -1.82
CA THR A 386 12.08 -9.79 -0.75
C THR A 386 11.75 -11.08 -0.02
N GLY A 387 12.77 -11.88 0.26
CA GLY A 387 12.64 -13.05 1.14
C GLY A 387 12.66 -12.69 2.63
N ILE A 388 12.88 -11.42 2.97
CA ILE A 388 12.92 -10.94 4.36
C ILE A 388 11.51 -11.07 4.95
N PRO A 389 11.32 -11.90 5.99
CA PRO A 389 10.06 -11.97 6.69
C PRO A 389 9.76 -10.64 7.40
N ALA A 390 8.50 -10.23 7.37
CA ALA A 390 8.05 -8.97 7.92
C ALA A 390 7.10 -9.17 9.11
N ALA A 391 6.91 -8.11 9.88
CA ALA A 391 5.95 -8.02 10.96
C ALA A 391 5.12 -6.75 10.82
N LEU A 392 3.88 -6.79 11.32
CA LEU A 392 3.08 -5.60 11.51
C LEU A 392 3.26 -5.10 12.94
N PHE A 393 3.43 -3.80 13.05
CA PHE A 393 3.53 -3.09 14.32
C PHE A 393 2.35 -2.13 14.43
N PHE A 394 1.78 -2.06 15.62
CA PHE A 394 0.73 -1.11 15.95
C PHE A 394 1.15 -0.25 17.13
N LEU A 395 0.96 1.07 16.98
CA LEU A 395 1.12 2.05 18.04
C LEU A 395 -0.25 2.67 18.32
N SER A 396 -0.52 3.04 19.57
CA SER A 396 -1.80 3.69 19.86
C SER A 396 -1.71 4.66 21.04
N LYS A 397 -2.33 5.83 20.88
CA LYS A 397 -2.51 6.83 21.95
C LYS A 397 -3.84 6.64 22.71
N ASN A 398 -4.81 5.89 22.16
CA ASN A 398 -6.14 5.67 22.76
C ASN A 398 -6.23 4.51 23.77
N ARG A 399 -5.17 4.29 24.57
CA ARG A 399 -5.01 3.09 25.41
C ARG A 399 -5.57 3.20 26.82
N ASP A 400 -5.96 4.40 27.24
CA ASP A 400 -6.41 4.69 28.61
C ASP A 400 -7.88 4.32 28.88
N GLY A 401 -8.62 3.94 27.83
CA GLY A 401 -10.01 3.49 27.88
C GLY A 401 -11.06 4.60 27.99
N LYS A 402 -10.65 5.87 27.82
CA LYS A 402 -11.52 7.05 28.01
C LYS A 402 -12.26 7.52 26.76
N ASP A 403 -11.97 6.97 25.59
CA ASP A 403 -12.61 7.38 24.33
C ASP A 403 -14.02 6.79 24.12
N GLY A 404 -14.47 5.91 25.02
CA GLY A 404 -15.80 5.30 24.97
C GLY A 404 -15.86 4.01 24.13
N ILE A 405 -14.85 3.72 23.31
CA ILE A 405 -14.85 2.61 22.34
C ILE A 405 -13.88 1.51 22.83
N HIS A 406 -12.67 1.91 23.21
CA HIS A 406 -11.60 0.99 23.55
C HIS A 406 -11.52 0.74 25.05
N ARG A 407 -11.08 -0.45 25.44
CA ARG A 407 -10.83 -0.76 26.86
C ARG A 407 -9.52 -0.13 27.33
N LYS A 408 -9.38 0.02 28.65
CA LYS A 408 -8.08 0.33 29.25
C LYS A 408 -7.17 -0.88 29.05
N ARG A 409 -6.02 -0.63 28.41
CA ARG A 409 -4.98 -1.64 28.11
C ARG A 409 -3.57 -1.06 28.27
N THR A 410 -3.45 0.00 29.07
CA THR A 410 -2.17 0.46 29.60
C THR A 410 -1.54 -0.69 30.37
N ASN A 411 -0.26 -0.96 30.14
CA ASN A 411 0.56 -2.06 30.68
C ASN A 411 0.50 -3.41 29.92
N GLU A 412 -0.16 -3.48 28.77
CA GLU A 412 -0.27 -4.71 27.97
C GLU A 412 0.20 -4.51 26.52
N ILE A 413 0.77 -5.53 25.88
CA ILE A 413 1.01 -5.55 24.44
C ILE A 413 0.44 -6.86 23.90
N LEU A 414 -0.38 -6.77 22.85
CA LEU A 414 -0.89 -7.96 22.18
C LEU A 414 0.15 -8.51 21.20
N PHE A 415 0.53 -9.77 21.38
CA PHE A 415 1.38 -10.50 20.45
C PHE A 415 0.53 -11.50 19.66
N ILE A 416 0.62 -11.46 18.32
CA ILE A 416 -0.02 -12.44 17.43
C ILE A 416 1.07 -13.09 16.57
N ASP A 417 1.20 -14.41 16.64
CA ASP A 417 2.03 -15.19 15.73
C ASP A 417 1.17 -15.76 14.59
N ALA A 418 1.13 -15.04 13.48
CA ALA A 418 0.44 -15.45 12.26
C ALA A 418 1.37 -16.23 11.32
N SER A 419 2.58 -16.62 11.73
CA SER A 419 3.61 -17.16 10.81
C SER A 419 3.24 -18.48 10.13
N LYS A 420 2.27 -19.22 10.68
CA LYS A 420 1.73 -20.46 10.11
C LYS A 420 0.52 -20.27 9.19
N LEU A 421 -0.04 -19.06 9.12
CA LEU A 421 -1.24 -18.75 8.34
C LEU A 421 -0.93 -18.51 6.85
N GLY A 422 -1.99 -18.38 6.05
CA GLY A 422 -1.91 -18.06 4.62
C GLY A 422 -1.63 -19.27 3.72
N GLU A 423 -1.94 -19.10 2.44
CA GLU A 423 -1.89 -20.14 1.41
C GLU A 423 -0.85 -19.81 0.34
N MET A 424 -0.27 -20.86 -0.26
CA MET A 424 0.71 -20.70 -1.34
C MET A 424 0.00 -20.39 -2.66
N ALA A 425 -0.09 -19.11 -3.02
CA ALA A 425 -0.57 -18.67 -4.34
C ALA A 425 0.40 -19.06 -5.48
N SER A 426 1.68 -19.21 -5.16
CA SER A 426 2.68 -19.83 -6.04
C SER A 426 3.80 -20.45 -5.21
N ARG A 427 4.76 -21.15 -5.83
CA ARG A 427 5.95 -21.68 -5.13
C ARG A 427 6.73 -20.61 -4.34
N LYS A 428 6.66 -19.34 -4.76
CA LYS A 428 7.41 -18.22 -4.18
C LYS A 428 6.55 -17.20 -3.45
N LEU A 429 5.22 -17.32 -3.51
CA LEU A 429 4.30 -16.33 -2.94
C LEU A 429 3.27 -17.01 -2.05
N ARG A 430 3.17 -16.50 -0.82
CA ARG A 430 2.08 -16.77 0.09
C ARG A 430 1.12 -15.58 0.13
N VAL A 431 -0.16 -15.83 0.30
CA VAL A 431 -1.20 -14.80 0.48
C VAL A 431 -2.10 -15.17 1.65
N PHE A 432 -2.67 -14.17 2.32
CA PHE A 432 -3.73 -14.42 3.28
C PHE A 432 -5.06 -14.58 2.58
N SER A 433 -5.82 -15.58 2.99
CA SER A 433 -7.24 -15.70 2.69
C SER A 433 -8.04 -14.62 3.43
N ASP A 434 -9.31 -14.47 3.09
CA ASP A 434 -10.22 -13.58 3.82
C ASP A 434 -10.40 -14.06 5.28
N ALA A 435 -10.49 -15.39 5.47
CA ALA A 435 -10.58 -16.00 6.79
C ALA A 435 -9.33 -15.73 7.66
N ASP A 436 -8.12 -15.77 7.07
CA ASP A 436 -6.90 -15.41 7.80
C ASP A 436 -6.93 -13.95 8.26
N VAL A 437 -7.35 -13.04 7.36
CA VAL A 437 -7.44 -11.61 7.67
C VAL A 437 -8.46 -11.36 8.78
N SER A 438 -9.67 -11.91 8.64
CA SER A 438 -10.73 -11.81 9.66
C SER A 438 -10.26 -12.35 11.00
N ARG A 439 -9.64 -13.54 11.04
CA ARG A 439 -9.13 -14.13 12.28
C ARG A 439 -8.16 -13.20 13.01
N ILE A 440 -7.19 -12.63 12.30
CA ILE A 440 -6.19 -11.74 12.91
C ILE A 440 -6.84 -10.42 13.35
N ALA A 441 -7.65 -9.80 12.49
CA ALA A 441 -8.32 -8.53 12.79
C ALA A 441 -9.29 -8.65 13.96
N GLU A 442 -10.16 -9.66 13.96
CA GLU A 442 -11.11 -9.94 15.05
C GLU A 442 -10.41 -10.22 16.38
N THR A 443 -9.25 -10.89 16.36
CA THR A 443 -8.44 -11.12 17.57
C THR A 443 -7.97 -9.79 18.16
N TYR A 444 -7.43 -8.90 17.33
CA TYR A 444 -6.99 -7.57 17.76
C TYR A 444 -8.16 -6.70 18.24
N HIS A 445 -9.28 -6.71 17.51
CA HIS A 445 -10.49 -5.97 17.85
C HIS A 445 -11.12 -6.46 19.16
N SER A 446 -11.21 -7.78 19.33
CA SER A 446 -11.70 -8.41 20.57
C SER A 446 -10.82 -8.08 21.76
N TRP A 447 -9.50 -7.94 21.55
CA TRP A 447 -8.59 -7.51 22.58
C TRP A 447 -8.66 -6.01 22.88
N ARG A 448 -8.81 -5.11 21.89
CA ARG A 448 -8.74 -3.65 22.11
C ARG A 448 -10.06 -3.01 22.54
N ASN A 449 -11.21 -3.58 22.17
CA ASN A 449 -12.52 -2.94 22.35
C ASN A 449 -13.19 -3.28 23.69
N LYS A 450 -14.01 -2.36 24.25
CA LYS A 450 -14.72 -2.59 25.53
C LYS A 450 -15.65 -3.79 25.54
N ASN A 451 -16.27 -4.08 24.40
CA ASN A 451 -17.24 -5.16 24.24
C ASN A 451 -16.60 -6.43 23.64
N GLY A 452 -15.29 -6.42 23.41
CA GLY A 452 -14.56 -7.56 22.88
C GLY A 452 -14.43 -8.68 23.88
N LYS A 453 -14.44 -9.92 23.40
CA LYS A 453 -14.20 -11.13 24.21
C LYS A 453 -12.88 -11.74 23.76
N TYR A 454 -11.81 -11.42 24.49
CA TYR A 454 -10.47 -11.89 24.20
C TYR A 454 -10.03 -12.99 25.16
N GLU A 455 -9.31 -13.97 24.63
CA GLU A 455 -8.58 -14.99 25.38
C GLU A 455 -7.21 -15.25 24.74
N ASP A 456 -6.23 -15.63 25.56
CA ASP A 456 -4.93 -16.07 25.08
C ASP A 456 -5.07 -17.46 24.41
N ILE A 457 -4.48 -17.63 23.24
CA ILE A 457 -4.50 -18.87 22.47
C ILE A 457 -3.06 -19.34 22.25
N PRO A 458 -2.63 -20.46 22.87
CA PRO A 458 -1.28 -20.99 22.71
C PRO A 458 -0.88 -21.15 21.24
N GLY A 459 0.31 -20.65 20.91
CA GLY A 459 0.85 -20.66 19.55
C GLY A 459 0.23 -19.66 18.57
N PHE A 460 -0.76 -18.87 18.98
CA PHE A 460 -1.41 -17.88 18.11
C PHE A 460 -1.42 -16.47 18.69
N CYS A 461 -1.98 -16.24 19.89
CA CYS A 461 -2.04 -14.89 20.45
C CYS A 461 -1.89 -14.85 21.97
N LYS A 462 -1.26 -13.78 22.48
CA LYS A 462 -1.14 -13.54 23.92
C LYS A 462 -1.06 -12.05 24.24
N SER A 463 -1.80 -11.63 25.27
CA SER A 463 -1.66 -10.31 25.88
C SER A 463 -0.59 -10.34 26.98
N ALA A 464 0.63 -9.89 26.68
CA ALA A 464 1.72 -9.90 27.66
C ALA A 464 1.84 -8.54 28.36
N THR A 465 2.30 -8.55 29.60
CA THR A 465 2.53 -7.32 30.36
C THR A 465 3.85 -6.65 29.96
N LEU A 466 4.01 -5.35 30.23
CA LEU A 466 5.30 -4.68 30.00
C LEU A 466 6.45 -5.30 30.81
N ASN A 467 6.14 -5.88 31.98
CA ASN A 467 7.13 -6.59 32.78
C ASN A 467 7.58 -7.89 32.10
N ASP A 468 6.66 -8.65 31.50
CA ASP A 468 7.02 -9.84 30.71
C ASP A 468 7.96 -9.46 29.57
N VAL A 469 7.68 -8.34 28.89
CA VAL A 469 8.51 -7.83 27.80
C VAL A 469 9.88 -7.37 28.29
N LYS A 470 9.94 -6.73 29.46
CA LYS A 470 11.21 -6.32 30.10
C LYS A 470 12.09 -7.51 30.47
N VAL A 471 11.50 -8.58 31.03
CA VAL A 471 12.22 -9.83 31.34
C VAL A 471 12.83 -10.46 30.08
N GLN A 472 12.18 -10.28 28.93
CA GLN A 472 12.68 -10.74 27.62
C GLN A 472 13.64 -9.74 26.94
N ASP A 473 14.24 -8.83 27.70
CA ASP A 473 15.15 -7.78 27.21
C ASP A 473 14.53 -6.92 26.09
N TYR A 474 13.24 -6.59 26.27
CA TYR A 474 12.46 -5.75 25.38
C TYR A 474 12.33 -6.30 23.95
N LYS A 475 12.46 -7.62 23.75
CA LYS A 475 12.23 -8.26 22.44
C LYS A 475 10.74 -8.32 22.15
N LEU A 476 10.33 -7.98 20.94
CA LEU A 476 8.93 -7.93 20.54
C LEU A 476 8.47 -9.14 19.70
N THR A 477 9.27 -10.21 19.61
CA THR A 477 8.93 -11.39 18.80
C THR A 477 7.75 -12.16 19.42
N PRO A 478 6.58 -12.26 18.73
CA PRO A 478 5.40 -12.94 19.26
C PRO A 478 5.62 -14.36 19.75
N GLY A 479 6.44 -15.15 19.05
CA GLY A 479 6.76 -16.54 19.42
C GLY A 479 7.34 -16.73 20.83
N ILE A 480 7.94 -15.70 21.44
CA ILE A 480 8.43 -15.74 22.82
C ILE A 480 7.26 -15.76 23.82
N TYR A 481 6.15 -15.11 23.46
CA TYR A 481 5.02 -14.86 24.34
C TYR A 481 3.90 -15.88 24.16
N VAL A 482 3.54 -16.18 22.91
CA VAL A 482 2.39 -17.04 22.61
C VAL A 482 2.61 -18.52 22.92
N GLY A 483 3.87 -18.93 23.13
CA GLY A 483 4.25 -20.32 23.37
C GLY A 483 4.04 -21.20 22.14
N SER A 484 3.97 -22.52 22.36
CA SER A 484 3.62 -23.48 21.32
C SER A 484 2.19 -23.94 21.49
N GLU A 485 1.52 -24.28 20.38
CA GLU A 485 0.31 -25.12 20.46
C GLU A 485 0.64 -26.37 21.25
N ALA A 486 -0.30 -26.84 22.09
CA ALA A 486 -0.17 -28.15 22.69
C ALA A 486 -0.02 -29.17 21.56
N VAL A 487 1.16 -29.76 21.44
CA VAL A 487 1.35 -30.93 20.59
C VAL A 487 0.43 -32.00 21.17
N GLU A 488 -0.41 -32.64 20.35
CA GLU A 488 -1.09 -33.86 20.80
C GLU A 488 -0.01 -34.76 21.40
N ASP A 489 -0.15 -35.06 22.69
CA ASP A 489 0.73 -35.99 23.37
C ASP A 489 0.66 -37.30 22.59
N ASP A 490 1.74 -37.65 21.90
CA ASP A 490 1.84 -38.88 21.13
C ASP A 490 1.89 -40.11 22.08
N GLY A 491 1.82 -39.87 23.39
CA GLY A 491 1.87 -40.86 24.44
C GLY A 491 3.29 -41.40 24.65
N ILE A 492 4.28 -40.82 23.97
CA ILE A 492 5.67 -41.29 24.00
C ILE A 492 6.44 -40.41 25.00
N PRO A 493 6.94 -40.98 26.11
CA PRO A 493 7.79 -40.27 27.04
C PRO A 493 8.96 -39.57 26.33
N PHE A 494 9.27 -38.34 26.76
CA PHE A 494 10.35 -37.53 26.19
C PHE A 494 11.68 -38.30 26.09
N GLU A 495 12.01 -39.11 27.10
CA GLU A 495 13.23 -39.92 27.12
C GLU A 495 13.28 -40.92 25.96
N GLU A 496 12.16 -41.56 25.66
CA GLU A 496 12.03 -42.55 24.58
C GLU A 496 12.10 -41.86 23.20
N LYS A 497 11.46 -40.70 23.06
CA LYS A 497 11.51 -39.88 21.84
C LYS A 497 12.90 -39.31 21.59
N MET A 498 13.60 -38.85 22.63
CA MET A 498 14.96 -38.33 22.55
C MET A 498 15.95 -39.44 22.18
N LEU A 499 15.77 -40.66 22.71
CA LEU A 499 16.55 -41.83 22.32
C LEU A 499 16.38 -42.13 20.83
N ALA A 500 15.14 -42.21 20.34
CA ALA A 500 14.84 -42.47 18.94
C ALA A 500 15.42 -41.38 18.00
N LEU A 501 15.25 -40.10 18.35
CA LEU A 501 15.80 -38.99 17.57
C LEU A 501 17.33 -38.98 17.56
N LYS A 502 17.97 -39.34 18.68
CA LYS A 502 19.42 -39.46 18.78
C LYS A 502 19.95 -40.60 17.91
N GLU A 503 19.29 -41.74 17.91
CA GLU A 503 19.62 -42.87 17.03
C GLU A 503 19.45 -42.49 15.55
N GLN A 504 18.35 -41.84 15.20
CA GLN A 504 18.11 -41.34 13.85
C GLN A 504 19.18 -40.33 13.41
N LEU A 505 19.60 -39.41 14.30
CA LEU A 505 20.67 -38.46 14.02
C LEU A 505 22.01 -39.17 13.75
N PHE A 506 22.36 -40.18 14.54
CA PHE A 506 23.59 -40.95 14.29
C PHE A 506 23.53 -41.71 12.96
N GLN A 507 22.40 -42.30 12.60
CA GLN A 507 22.22 -42.94 11.28
C GLN A 507 22.40 -41.92 10.14
N GLN A 508 21.92 -40.69 10.31
CA GLN A 508 22.14 -39.61 9.32
C GLN A 508 23.61 -39.21 9.23
N PHE A 509 24.36 -39.19 10.35
CA PHE A 509 25.80 -38.96 10.32
C PHE A 509 26.55 -40.08 9.59
N GLU A 510 26.23 -41.35 9.83
CA GLU A 510 26.84 -42.46 9.09
C GLU A 510 26.56 -42.35 7.60
N LYS A 511 25.31 -42.09 7.22
CA LYS A 511 24.92 -41.90 5.82
C LYS A 511 25.63 -40.71 5.17
N SER A 512 25.82 -39.61 5.91
CA SER A 512 26.57 -38.45 5.44
C SER A 512 28.04 -38.80 5.18
N ASN A 513 28.66 -39.55 6.10
CA ASN A 513 30.05 -39.98 5.96
C ASN A 513 30.24 -40.94 4.77
N ASP A 514 29.31 -41.87 4.57
CA ASP A 514 29.32 -42.78 3.42
C ASP A 514 29.21 -42.02 2.10
N LEU A 515 28.25 -41.09 2.00
CA LEU A 515 28.08 -40.23 0.82
C LEU A 515 29.33 -39.38 0.56
N GLN A 516 29.94 -38.83 1.61
CA GLN A 516 31.18 -38.07 1.50
C GLN A 516 32.32 -38.95 0.97
N LYS A 517 32.43 -40.19 1.44
CA LYS A 517 33.41 -41.16 0.94
C LYS A 517 33.18 -41.49 -0.53
N THR A 518 31.93 -41.76 -0.93
CA THR A 518 31.57 -41.99 -2.33
C THR A 518 31.93 -40.80 -3.22
N ILE A 519 31.69 -39.56 -2.78
CA ILE A 519 32.08 -38.35 -3.52
C ILE A 519 33.61 -38.29 -3.70
N ILE A 520 34.37 -38.54 -2.63
CA ILE A 520 35.83 -38.53 -2.67
C ILE A 520 36.36 -39.62 -3.62
N ASP A 521 35.78 -40.82 -3.59
CA ASP A 521 36.21 -41.92 -4.43
C ASP A 521 35.90 -41.65 -5.91
N ASN A 522 34.72 -41.11 -6.23
CA ASN A 522 34.38 -40.67 -7.59
C ASN A 522 35.32 -39.56 -8.11
N LEU A 523 35.78 -38.65 -7.24
CA LEU A 523 36.71 -37.58 -7.62
C LEU A 523 38.13 -38.07 -7.91
N LYS A 524 38.51 -39.28 -7.45
CA LYS A 524 39.82 -39.89 -7.78
C LYS A 524 39.83 -40.56 -9.16
N GLU A 525 38.66 -40.76 -9.77
CA GLU A 525 38.52 -41.30 -11.13
C GLU A 525 38.66 -40.22 -12.22
N PHE A 526 38.74 -38.95 -11.81
CA PHE A 526 39.12 -37.79 -12.63
C PHE A 526 40.55 -37.35 -12.30
#